data_AF-A0A0J8R690-F1
#
_entry.id   AF-A0A0J8R690-F1
#
_cell.length_a   1.000
_cell.length_b   1.000
_cell.length_c   1.000
_cell.angle_alpha   90.00
_cell.angle_beta   90.00
_cell.angle_gamma   90.00
#
_symmetry.space_group_name_H-M   'P 1'
#
loop_
_entity.id
_entity.type
_entity.pdbx_description
1 polymer ?
#
loop_
_entity_poly.entity_id
_entity_poly.type
_entity_poly.pdbx_seq_one_letter_code
_entity_poly.pdbx_strand_id
1 'polypeptide(L)' 'MPSREATHAGSWYSDNAATLTRQLDEWMNRVPNEIEGIGSLPVAGARIIIAPHAAYAYSGPCAAFAYKSLDLSKA' A
#
# COMPACT_ATOMS: atom_id res chain seq x y z
N MET A 1 10.41 0.33 25.43
CA MET A 1 10.43 -0.77 24.44
C MET A 1 11.49 -0.44 23.40
N PRO A 2 12.33 -1.38 22.96
CA PRO A 2 13.24 -1.13 21.85
C PRO A 2 12.45 -0.96 20.54
N SER A 3 12.84 0.01 19.71
CA SER A 3 12.30 0.23 18.36
C SER A 3 13.23 -0.40 17.32
N ARG A 4 12.66 -0.91 16.22
CA ARG A 4 13.43 -1.31 15.05
C ARG A 4 13.60 -0.10 14.12
N GLU A 5 14.84 0.28 13.84
CA GLU A 5 15.17 1.34 12.89
C GLU A 5 14.68 1.03 11.47
N ALA A 6 14.19 2.06 10.79
CA ALA A 6 13.72 2.01 9.41
C ALA A 6 14.91 2.10 8.44
N THR A 7 15.81 1.11 8.46
CA THR A 7 17.13 1.14 7.80
C THR A 7 17.12 1.31 6.27
N HIS A 8 15.96 1.20 5.63
CA HIS A 8 15.79 1.33 4.18
C HIS A 8 15.06 2.63 3.78
N ALA A 9 14.67 3.45 4.77
CA ALA A 9 14.18 4.80 4.52
C ALA A 9 15.28 5.64 3.84
N GLY A 10 14.91 6.45 2.85
CA GLY A 10 15.83 7.26 2.06
C GLY A 10 16.50 6.52 0.89
N SER A 11 16.36 5.19 0.80
CA SER A 11 16.89 4.38 -0.31
C SER A 11 15.81 3.58 -1.05
N TRP A 12 14.92 2.88 -0.33
CA TRP A 12 13.84 2.09 -0.94
C TRP A 12 12.52 2.84 -1.02
N TYR A 13 12.32 3.78 -0.11
CA TYR A 13 11.18 4.68 -0.03
C TYR A 13 11.63 6.01 0.58
N SER A 14 10.84 7.07 0.42
CA SER A 14 11.19 8.38 0.99
C SER A 14 11.24 8.31 2.52
N ASP A 15 12.34 8.79 3.11
CA ASP A 15 12.47 9.03 4.55
C ASP A 15 11.70 10.27 5.02
N ASN A 16 11.33 11.16 4.11
CA ASN A 16 10.48 12.30 4.40
C ASN A 16 9.00 11.86 4.50
N ALA A 17 8.45 11.92 5.71
CA ALA A 17 7.08 11.48 5.99
C ALA A 17 6.02 12.15 5.08
N ALA A 18 6.09 13.46 4.89
CA ALA A 18 5.11 14.18 4.05
C ALA A 18 5.17 13.75 2.58
N THR A 19 6.38 13.52 2.07
CA THR A 19 6.59 13.01 0.71
C THR A 19 6.07 11.59 0.57
N LEU A 20 6.38 10.72 1.54
CA LEU A 20 5.93 9.34 1.54
C LEU A 20 4.40 9.24 1.60
N THR A 21 3.76 10.00 2.50
CA THR A 21 2.29 10.05 2.60
C THR A 21 1.67 10.45 1.27
N ARG A 22 2.14 11.53 0.66
CA ARG A 22 1.63 11.98 -0.65
C ARG A 22 1.78 10.91 -1.73
N GLN A 23 2.92 10.21 -1.77
CA GLN A 23 3.15 9.13 -2.74
C GLN A 23 2.15 7.98 -2.53
N LEU A 24 1.97 7.54 -1.28
CA LEU A 24 1.03 6.47 -0.95
C LEU A 24 -0.42 6.87 -1.28
N ASP A 25 -0.84 8.08 -0.90
CA ASP A 25 -2.18 8.60 -1.19
C ASP A 25 -2.42 8.69 -2.70
N GLU A 26 -1.44 9.17 -3.47
CA GLU A 26 -1.52 9.22 -4.93
C GLU A 26 -1.74 7.82 -5.52
N TRP A 27 -0.99 6.81 -5.08
CA TRP A 27 -1.15 5.45 -5.58
C TRP A 27 -2.49 4.83 -5.16
N MET A 28 -2.93 5.04 -3.92
CA MET A 28 -4.21 4.52 -3.42
C MET A 28 -5.42 5.16 -4.12
N ASN A 29 -5.33 6.45 -4.45
CA ASN A 29 -6.38 7.17 -5.18
C ASN A 29 -6.48 6.75 -6.65
N ARG A 30 -5.39 6.25 -7.24
CA ARG A 30 -5.38 5.73 -8.62
C ARG A 30 -6.04 4.37 -8.77
N VAL A 31 -6.12 3.58 -7.70
CA VAL A 31 -6.80 2.27 -7.73
C VAL A 31 -8.31 2.51 -7.83
N PRO A 32 -9.03 1.90 -8.78
CA PRO A 32 -10.47 2.05 -8.86
C PRO A 32 -11.17 1.47 -7.62
N ASN A 33 -12.38 1.95 -7.31
CA ASN A 33 -13.16 1.41 -6.20
C ASN A 33 -13.84 0.07 -6.54
N GLU A 34 -13.72 -0.39 -7.78
CA GLU A 34 -14.24 -1.66 -8.28
C GLU A 34 -13.26 -2.22 -9.31
N ILE A 35 -13.02 -3.53 -9.25
CA ILE A 35 -12.17 -4.24 -10.22
C ILE A 35 -13.06 -5.23 -10.99
N GLU A 36 -12.97 -5.18 -12.33
CA GLU A 36 -13.70 -6.11 -13.20
C GLU A 36 -13.41 -7.57 -12.84
N GLY A 37 -14.47 -8.36 -12.68
CA GLY A 37 -14.37 -9.76 -12.27
C GLY A 37 -14.14 -10.01 -10.77
N ILE A 38 -13.94 -8.97 -9.96
CA ILE A 38 -13.77 -9.08 -8.49
C ILE A 38 -14.92 -8.36 -7.75
N GLY A 39 -15.28 -7.15 -8.20
CA GLY A 39 -16.27 -6.29 -7.55
C GLY A 39 -15.64 -5.15 -6.75
N SER A 40 -16.43 -4.58 -5.83
CA SER A 40 -16.05 -3.39 -5.07
C SER A 40 -14.91 -3.64 -4.07
N LEU A 41 -14.07 -2.63 -3.88
CA LEU A 41 -13.01 -2.60 -2.88
C LEU A 41 -13.43 -1.82 -1.62
N PRO A 42 -12.96 -2.21 -0.43
CA PRO A 42 -12.17 -3.41 -0.16
C PRO A 42 -12.99 -4.69 -0.37
N VAL A 43 -12.31 -5.79 -0.69
CA VAL A 43 -12.97 -7.08 -0.94
C VAL A 43 -13.59 -7.60 0.35
N ALA A 44 -14.90 -7.82 0.33
CA ALA A 44 -15.64 -8.27 1.51
C ALA A 44 -15.10 -9.60 2.05
N GLY A 45 -14.68 -9.61 3.31
CA GLY A 45 -14.15 -10.82 3.96
C GLY A 45 -12.70 -11.16 3.60
N ALA A 46 -11.99 -10.32 2.85
CA ALA A 46 -10.56 -10.51 2.61
C ALA A 46 -9.77 -10.54 3.93
N ARG A 47 -8.85 -11.49 4.06
CA ARG A 47 -8.00 -11.69 5.25
C ARG A 47 -6.51 -11.58 4.97
N ILE A 48 -6.13 -11.69 3.70
CA ILE A 48 -4.75 -11.83 3.24
C ILE A 48 -4.60 -11.01 1.96
N ILE A 49 -3.43 -10.40 1.81
CA ILE A 49 -2.99 -9.78 0.56
C ILE A 49 -1.60 -10.34 0.19
N ILE A 50 -1.28 -10.29 -1.10
CA ILE A 50 0.08 -10.52 -1.61
C ILE A 50 0.49 -9.22 -2.30
N ALA A 51 1.63 -8.66 -1.88
CA ALA A 51 2.14 -7.40 -2.40
C ALA A 51 3.63 -7.52 -2.75
N PRO A 52 4.11 -6.81 -3.79
CA PRO A 52 5.53 -6.74 -4.10
C PRO A 52 6.29 -5.96 -3.02
N HIS A 53 7.60 -6.20 -2.90
CA HIS A 53 8.46 -5.56 -1.90
C HIS A 53 9.70 -4.87 -2.49
N ALA A 54 9.75 -4.62 -3.80
CA ALA A 54 10.82 -3.80 -4.39
C ALA A 54 10.71 -2.33 -3.92
N ALA A 55 11.70 -1.49 -4.24
CA ALA A 55 11.65 -0.07 -3.91
C ALA A 55 10.37 0.59 -4.48
N TYR A 56 9.79 1.52 -3.72
CA TYR A 56 8.45 2.06 -3.96
C TYR A 56 8.31 2.79 -5.31
N ALA A 57 9.41 3.31 -5.85
CA ALA A 57 9.44 3.87 -7.20
C ALA A 57 9.02 2.87 -8.29
N TYR A 58 9.25 1.57 -8.05
CA TYR A 58 8.91 0.49 -8.98
C TYR A 58 7.64 -0.26 -8.55
N SER A 59 7.47 -0.49 -7.25
CA SER A 59 6.43 -1.38 -6.71
C SER A 59 5.21 -0.67 -6.14
N GLY A 60 5.32 0.62 -5.77
CA GLY A 60 4.31 1.36 -5.02
C GLY A 60 2.92 1.35 -5.68
N PRO A 61 2.80 1.74 -6.97
CA PRO A 61 1.53 1.68 -7.69
C PRO A 61 0.88 0.30 -7.73
N CYS A 62 1.68 -0.77 -7.84
CA CYS A 62 1.17 -2.14 -7.85
C CYS A 62 0.73 -2.58 -6.45
N ALA A 63 1.53 -2.30 -5.42
CA ALA A 63 1.21 -2.61 -4.04
C ALA A 63 -0.10 -1.95 -3.58
N ALA A 64 -0.43 -0.76 -4.09
CA ALA A 64 -1.68 -0.06 -3.76
C ALA A 64 -2.93 -0.89 -4.08
N PHE A 65 -2.94 -1.70 -5.15
CA PHE A 65 -4.08 -2.59 -5.45
C PHE A 65 -4.28 -3.64 -4.34
N ALA A 66 -3.19 -4.21 -3.83
CA ALA A 66 -3.22 -5.17 -2.75
C ALA A 66 -3.74 -4.51 -1.46
N TYR A 67 -3.14 -3.38 -1.05
CA TYR A 67 -3.53 -2.70 0.19
C TYR A 67 -4.95 -2.13 0.16
N LYS A 68 -5.42 -1.59 -0.98
CA LYS A 68 -6.82 -1.10 -1.09
C LYS A 68 -7.85 -2.22 -1.08
N SER A 69 -7.45 -3.45 -1.38
CA SER A 69 -8.34 -4.60 -1.37
C SER A 69 -8.64 -5.13 0.04
N LEU A 70 -7.93 -4.67 1.08
CA LEU A 70 -8.07 -5.17 2.45
C LEU A 70 -8.64 -4.10 3.39
N ASP A 71 -9.71 -4.44 4.09
CA ASP A 71 -10.28 -3.59 5.14
C ASP A 71 -9.53 -3.78 6.46
N LEU A 72 -8.53 -2.93 6.70
CA LEU A 72 -7.76 -2.94 7.96
C LEU A 72 -8.52 -2.38 9.17
N SER A 73 -9.69 -1.75 8.99
CA SER A 73 -10.52 -1.33 10.13
C SER A 73 -11.17 -2.51 10.87
N LYS A 74 -11.14 -3.70 10.23
CA LYS A 74 -11.66 -4.96 10.75
C LYS A 74 -10.55 -5.97 11.06
N ALA A 75 -9.29 -5.51 11.11
CA ALA A 75 -8.13 -6.34 11.43
C ALA A 75 -8.03 -6.67 12.92
#